data_AF-A0A2E3MT64-F1
#
_entry.id   AF-A0A2E3MT64-F1
#
_cell.length_a   1.000
_cell.length_b   1.000
_cell.length_c   1.000
_cell.angle_alpha   90.00
_cell.angle_beta   90.00
_cell.angle_gamma   90.00
#
_symmetry.space_group_name_H-M   'P 1'
#
loop_
_entity.id
_entity.type
_entity.pdbx_description
1 polymer ?
#
loop_
_entity_poly.entity_id
_entity_poly.type
_entity_poly.pdbx_seq_one_letter_code
_entity_poly.pdbx_strand_id
1 'polypeptide(L)'
;MYRLLALTLLLFSMTSVVPAADDRTRVSAALQRAGKNRPQIERALKECAEDQREGMQFLVAYMPQRDLQTLSAKFLLDNVELSYQTWRESVWGRHVSRDIFFNYVLPYCSINERRDNWRKDFHTRFHKRVQAAQTASQATAILNRTIFGDFNVRFSTKRPKADQSPYETISAGMASCTGLSVLLIDACRAVGIPARFVGTPRWSDNSGNHSWVEIWDRGWHFTGAAEPAGEHLDRAWFTGRAATAKRDQPLHAIYAVSYKQTPLSFPLVWDTAIDYVYAVNVSDRYTQQSKQLPAGIVRVAFRLVDEKTSQRLAADFTLRDVSGKPLFKGTTKDERFDPNDHLTFPLKQGESYDVELNWSGHRLSKRILATKEGVVHTLHRRDLQPIPKTP
;
A
#
# COMPACT_ATOMS: atom_id res chain seq x y z
N MET A 1 -28.42 0.64 -63.77
CA MET A 1 -27.42 1.14 -62.79
C MET A 1 -28.13 1.46 -61.49
N TYR A 2 -27.89 0.66 -60.45
CA TYR A 2 -28.61 0.68 -59.17
C TYR A 2 -28.26 1.91 -58.33
N ARG A 3 -29.26 2.60 -57.78
CA ARG A 3 -29.13 3.56 -56.67
C ARG A 3 -29.30 2.79 -55.36
N LEU A 4 -28.26 2.74 -54.53
CA LEU A 4 -28.29 2.14 -53.19
C LEU A 4 -28.71 3.20 -52.17
N LEU A 5 -29.81 2.96 -51.45
CA LEU A 5 -30.16 3.70 -50.23
C LEU A 5 -29.24 3.26 -49.08
N ALA A 6 -28.59 4.20 -48.42
CA ALA A 6 -27.91 3.96 -47.14
C ALA A 6 -28.90 4.19 -45.98
N LEU A 7 -29.24 3.11 -45.28
CA LEU A 7 -30.05 3.13 -44.06
C LEU A 7 -29.12 3.23 -42.85
N THR A 8 -29.02 4.40 -42.23
CA THR A 8 -28.26 4.61 -41.00
C THR A 8 -29.05 4.10 -39.80
N LEU A 9 -28.71 2.91 -39.29
CA LEU A 9 -29.21 2.42 -38.00
C LEU A 9 -28.54 3.18 -36.86
N LEU A 10 -29.28 4.07 -36.20
CA LEU A 10 -28.91 4.64 -34.90
C LEU A 10 -29.15 3.58 -33.82
N LEU A 11 -28.08 2.91 -33.39
CA LEU A 11 -28.08 2.07 -32.19
C LEU A 11 -28.03 2.99 -30.97
N PHE A 12 -29.19 3.28 -30.39
CA PHE A 12 -29.29 3.80 -29.02
C PHE A 12 -28.81 2.72 -28.06
N SER A 13 -27.61 2.88 -27.49
CA SER A 13 -27.18 2.08 -26.35
C SER A 13 -28.04 2.47 -25.15
N MET A 14 -29.02 1.64 -24.82
CA MET A 14 -29.69 1.72 -23.52
C MET A 14 -28.67 1.41 -22.44
N THR A 15 -28.13 2.45 -21.79
CA THR A 15 -27.42 2.31 -20.52
C THR A 15 -28.44 1.89 -19.47
N SER A 16 -28.48 0.61 -19.16
CA SER A 16 -29.26 0.08 -18.04
C SER A 16 -28.67 0.61 -16.73
N VAL A 17 -29.29 1.67 -16.19
CA VAL A 17 -29.04 2.16 -14.83
C VAL A 17 -29.72 1.18 -13.87
N VAL A 18 -28.99 0.14 -13.44
CA VAL A 18 -29.42 -0.74 -12.34
C VAL A 18 -28.38 -0.83 -11.21
N PRO A 19 -28.01 0.27 -10.50
CA PRO A 19 -27.34 0.15 -9.19
C PRO A 19 -28.31 0.28 -7.99
N ALA A 20 -29.33 1.15 -8.09
CA ALA A 20 -30.07 1.63 -6.92
C ALA A 20 -31.00 0.60 -6.24
N ALA A 21 -31.42 -0.46 -6.94
CA ALA A 21 -32.29 -1.49 -6.39
C ALA A 21 -31.54 -2.51 -5.51
N ASP A 22 -30.28 -2.81 -5.84
CA ASP A 22 -29.44 -3.74 -5.07
C ASP A 22 -29.06 -3.13 -3.72
N ASP A 23 -28.66 -1.86 -3.71
CA ASP A 23 -28.22 -1.19 -2.48
C ASP A 23 -29.37 -1.00 -1.45
N ARG A 24 -30.61 -0.74 -1.88
CA ARG A 24 -31.76 -0.66 -0.94
C ARG A 24 -32.01 -2.00 -0.23
N THR A 25 -31.95 -3.09 -0.97
CA THR A 25 -32.07 -4.45 -0.42
C THR A 25 -30.94 -4.73 0.57
N ARG A 26 -29.70 -4.34 0.24
CA ARG A 26 -28.54 -4.49 1.12
C ARG A 26 -28.64 -3.66 2.39
N VAL A 27 -29.12 -2.42 2.32
CA VAL A 27 -29.36 -1.58 3.52
C VAL A 27 -30.39 -2.24 4.43
N SER A 28 -31.49 -2.77 3.89
CA SER A 28 -32.48 -3.50 4.68
C SER A 28 -31.87 -4.72 5.39
N ALA A 29 -31.05 -5.51 4.68
CA ALA A 29 -30.33 -6.64 5.27
C ALA A 29 -29.31 -6.20 6.35
N ALA A 30 -28.62 -5.08 6.13
CA ALA A 30 -27.68 -4.51 7.08
C ALA A 30 -28.39 -4.05 8.37
N LEU A 31 -29.58 -3.44 8.27
CA LEU A 31 -30.39 -3.05 9.43
C LEU A 31 -30.83 -4.26 10.28
N GLN A 32 -31.12 -5.39 9.65
CA GLN A 32 -31.40 -6.64 10.37
C GLN A 32 -30.15 -7.14 11.11
N ARG A 33 -28.98 -7.14 10.45
CA ARG A 33 -27.70 -7.56 11.02
C ARG A 33 -27.20 -6.66 12.17
N ALA A 34 -27.59 -5.39 12.19
CA ALA A 34 -27.23 -4.43 13.24
C ALA A 34 -27.76 -4.81 14.63
N GLY A 35 -28.80 -5.65 14.72
CA GLY A 35 -29.35 -6.13 15.99
C GLY A 35 -29.74 -4.97 16.92
N LYS A 36 -29.23 -4.99 18.16
CA LYS A 36 -29.50 -3.95 19.17
C LYS A 36 -29.00 -2.56 18.76
N ASN A 37 -28.01 -2.48 17.86
CA ASN A 37 -27.45 -1.21 17.39
C ASN A 37 -28.23 -0.59 16.21
N ARG A 38 -29.27 -1.26 15.71
CA ARG A 38 -30.11 -0.77 14.62
C ARG A 38 -30.56 0.70 14.77
N PRO A 39 -30.96 1.22 15.94
CA PRO A 39 -31.34 2.62 16.09
C PRO A 39 -30.21 3.61 15.72
N GLN A 40 -28.95 3.26 15.96
CA GLN A 40 -27.81 4.10 15.55
C GLN A 40 -27.67 4.15 14.03
N ILE A 41 -27.86 3.02 13.36
CA ILE A 41 -27.75 2.92 11.90
C ILE A 41 -28.92 3.65 11.22
N GLU A 42 -30.15 3.48 11.71
CA GLU A 42 -31.33 4.20 11.21
C GLU A 42 -31.19 5.71 11.41
N ARG A 43 -30.66 6.13 12.57
CA ARG A 43 -30.38 7.54 12.85
C ARG A 43 -29.37 8.11 11.85
N ALA A 44 -28.27 7.40 11.58
CA ALA A 44 -27.29 7.83 10.58
C ALA A 44 -27.90 7.98 9.17
N LEU A 45 -28.71 7.02 8.73
CA LEU A 45 -29.40 7.07 7.44
C LEU A 45 -30.40 8.23 7.35
N LYS A 46 -31.10 8.54 8.45
CA LYS A 46 -32.11 9.59 8.51
C LYS A 46 -31.49 10.99 8.55
N GLU A 47 -30.53 11.21 9.45
CA GLU A 47 -29.91 12.51 9.74
C GLU A 47 -28.81 12.92 8.75
N CYS A 48 -28.33 12.00 7.91
CA CYS A 48 -27.35 12.33 6.86
C CYS A 48 -27.93 13.36 5.88
N ALA A 49 -27.11 14.33 5.48
CA ALA A 49 -27.45 15.36 4.51
C ALA A 49 -27.93 14.75 3.19
N GLU A 50 -28.87 15.41 2.52
CA GLU A 50 -29.56 14.86 1.35
C GLU A 50 -28.61 14.47 0.22
N ASP A 51 -27.65 15.34 -0.07
CA ASP A 51 -26.60 15.17 -1.07
C ASP A 51 -25.52 14.14 -0.69
N GLN A 52 -25.59 13.59 0.52
CA GLN A 52 -24.67 12.58 1.07
C GLN A 52 -25.36 11.22 1.34
N ARG A 53 -26.69 11.14 1.17
CA ARG A 53 -27.49 9.94 1.48
C ARG A 53 -27.00 8.71 0.73
N GLU A 54 -26.65 8.83 -0.54
CA GLU A 54 -26.12 7.71 -1.33
C GLU A 54 -24.84 7.14 -0.72
N GLY A 55 -23.93 7.99 -0.26
CA GLY A 55 -22.69 7.56 0.40
C GLY A 55 -22.96 6.87 1.74
N MET A 56 -23.88 7.42 2.55
CA MET A 56 -24.28 6.77 3.80
C MET A 56 -24.94 5.40 3.56
N GLN A 57 -25.80 5.29 2.55
CA GLN A 57 -26.43 4.03 2.14
C GLN A 57 -25.38 3.02 1.68
N PHE A 58 -24.42 3.46 0.85
CA PHE A 58 -23.31 2.63 0.41
C PHE A 58 -22.50 2.11 1.60
N LEU A 59 -22.11 2.98 2.55
CA LEU A 59 -21.41 2.54 3.76
C LEU A 59 -22.21 1.46 4.50
N VAL A 60 -23.48 1.73 4.82
CA VAL A 60 -24.34 0.79 5.56
C VAL A 60 -24.53 -0.53 4.81
N ALA A 61 -24.69 -0.50 3.49
CA ALA A 61 -24.87 -1.69 2.66
C ALA A 61 -23.67 -2.65 2.71
N TYR A 62 -22.43 -2.13 2.84
CA TYR A 62 -21.20 -2.93 2.78
C TYR A 62 -20.43 -3.03 4.11
N MET A 63 -20.90 -2.39 5.18
CA MET A 63 -20.30 -2.52 6.51
C MET A 63 -20.26 -3.98 7.00
N PRO A 64 -19.14 -4.43 7.62
CA PRO A 64 -19.09 -5.75 8.24
C PRO A 64 -19.98 -5.78 9.49
N GLN A 65 -20.40 -6.99 9.89
CA GLN A 65 -21.34 -7.16 10.99
C GLN A 65 -20.88 -6.50 12.30
N ARG A 66 -19.59 -6.62 12.62
CA ARG A 66 -19.00 -6.00 13.81
C ARG A 66 -19.23 -4.49 13.87
N ASP A 67 -19.18 -3.81 12.72
CA ASP A 67 -19.31 -2.36 12.65
C ASP A 67 -20.79 -1.95 12.72
N LEU A 68 -21.67 -2.70 12.04
CA LEU A 68 -23.13 -2.52 12.15
C LEU A 68 -23.63 -2.66 13.60
N GLN A 69 -22.98 -3.51 14.39
CA GLN A 69 -23.37 -3.80 15.78
C GLN A 69 -22.75 -2.84 16.82
N THR A 70 -21.78 -1.99 16.44
CA THR A 70 -21.00 -1.21 17.42
C THR A 70 -20.84 0.27 17.07
N LEU A 71 -20.86 0.66 15.79
CA LEU A 71 -20.64 2.05 15.42
C LEU A 71 -21.86 2.93 15.75
N SER A 72 -21.58 4.12 16.28
CA SER A 72 -22.59 5.11 16.59
C SER A 72 -22.99 5.91 15.36
N ALA A 73 -24.20 6.47 15.40
CA ALA A 73 -24.69 7.38 14.36
C ALA A 73 -23.75 8.57 14.17
N LYS A 74 -23.25 9.12 15.28
CA LYS A 74 -22.32 10.25 15.27
C LYS A 74 -21.02 9.92 14.53
N PHE A 75 -20.43 8.76 14.78
CA PHE A 75 -19.20 8.34 14.08
C PHE A 75 -19.42 8.28 12.56
N LEU A 76 -20.53 7.69 12.12
CA LEU A 76 -20.86 7.57 10.71
C LEU A 76 -21.13 8.93 10.06
N LEU A 77 -21.93 9.78 10.72
CA LEU A 77 -22.25 11.12 10.23
C LEU A 77 -21.00 11.99 10.09
N ASP A 78 -20.15 12.04 11.13
CA ASP A 78 -18.88 12.79 11.09
C ASP A 78 -17.98 12.29 9.95
N ASN A 79 -17.88 10.96 9.75
CA ASN A 79 -17.06 10.39 8.67
C ASN A 79 -17.59 10.76 7.29
N VAL A 80 -18.89 10.62 7.06
CA VAL A 80 -19.52 10.94 5.77
C VAL A 80 -19.35 12.43 5.47
N GLU A 81 -19.72 13.31 6.39
CA GLU A 81 -19.61 14.76 6.22
C GLU A 81 -18.19 15.19 5.81
N LEU A 82 -17.19 14.78 6.59
CA LEU A 82 -15.78 15.13 6.33
C LEU A 82 -15.25 14.50 5.04
N SER A 83 -15.69 13.30 4.67
CA SER A 83 -15.26 12.67 3.42
C SER A 83 -15.79 13.42 2.20
N TYR A 84 -17.06 13.88 2.24
CA TYR A 84 -17.65 14.67 1.17
C TYR A 84 -17.05 16.08 1.11
N GLN A 85 -16.80 16.71 2.26
CA GLN A 85 -16.11 18.00 2.34
C GLN A 85 -14.76 17.94 1.62
N THR A 86 -13.89 17.02 2.04
CA THR A 86 -12.52 16.91 1.51
C THR A 86 -12.51 16.50 0.04
N TRP A 87 -13.44 15.64 -0.39
CA TRP A 87 -13.61 15.31 -1.79
C TRP A 87 -13.96 16.53 -2.64
N ARG A 88 -14.90 17.38 -2.19
CA ARG A 88 -15.33 18.60 -2.92
C ARG A 88 -14.27 19.70 -2.92
N GLU A 89 -13.57 19.88 -1.82
CA GLU A 89 -12.56 20.95 -1.66
C GLU A 89 -11.26 20.63 -2.41
N SER A 90 -10.96 19.35 -2.63
CA SER A 90 -9.71 18.94 -3.28
C SER A 90 -9.68 19.20 -4.79
N VAL A 91 -8.52 19.61 -5.31
CA VAL A 91 -8.33 19.84 -6.76
C VAL A 91 -8.41 18.55 -7.59
N TRP A 92 -8.15 17.39 -6.98
CA TRP A 92 -8.28 16.07 -7.61
C TRP A 92 -9.70 15.52 -7.56
N GLY A 93 -10.54 15.97 -6.62
CA GLY A 93 -11.89 15.43 -6.43
C GLY A 93 -12.76 15.46 -7.68
N ARG A 94 -12.60 16.49 -8.53
CA ARG A 94 -13.29 16.62 -9.84
C ARG A 94 -12.97 15.49 -10.84
N HIS A 95 -11.88 14.76 -10.64
CA HIS A 95 -11.45 13.63 -11.48
C HIS A 95 -11.74 12.27 -10.85
N VAL A 96 -12.36 12.25 -9.67
CA VAL A 96 -12.72 11.05 -8.94
C VAL A 96 -14.19 10.76 -9.21
N SER A 97 -14.48 9.60 -9.81
CA SER A 97 -15.88 9.15 -9.98
C SER A 97 -16.50 8.80 -8.63
N ARG A 98 -17.84 8.80 -8.59
CA ARG A 98 -18.59 8.42 -7.39
C ARG A 98 -18.21 7.04 -6.86
N ASP A 99 -18.06 6.06 -7.75
CA ASP A 99 -17.69 4.69 -7.38
C ASP A 99 -16.29 4.62 -6.73
N ILE A 100 -15.33 5.40 -7.25
CA ILE A 100 -13.99 5.47 -6.66
C ILE A 100 -14.05 6.18 -5.31
N PHE A 101 -14.80 7.28 -5.20
CA PHE A 101 -14.98 7.99 -3.93
C PHE A 101 -15.62 7.09 -2.86
N PHE A 102 -16.73 6.43 -3.17
CA PHE A 102 -17.44 5.52 -2.26
C PHE A 102 -16.57 4.36 -1.80
N ASN A 103 -15.77 3.78 -2.69
CA ASN A 103 -15.00 2.60 -2.35
C ASN A 103 -13.63 2.90 -1.70
N TYR A 104 -13.07 4.10 -1.91
CA TYR A 104 -11.65 4.36 -1.60
C TYR A 104 -11.34 5.70 -0.90
N VAL A 105 -12.34 6.56 -0.66
CA VAL A 105 -12.20 7.78 0.17
C VAL A 105 -13.14 7.72 1.37
N LEU A 106 -14.41 7.44 1.11
CA LEU A 106 -15.51 7.38 2.06
C LEU A 106 -15.31 6.37 3.21
N PRO A 107 -14.71 5.17 3.00
CA PRO A 107 -14.53 4.20 4.08
C PRO A 107 -13.66 4.72 5.23
N TYR A 108 -14.09 4.42 6.44
CA TYR A 108 -13.41 4.80 7.70
C TYR A 108 -12.31 3.82 8.13
N CYS A 109 -12.13 2.72 7.38
CA CYS A 109 -11.12 1.70 7.62
C CYS A 109 -10.63 1.10 6.29
N SER A 110 -9.53 0.37 6.34
CA SER A 110 -8.91 -0.33 5.23
C SER A 110 -9.01 -1.86 5.36
N ILE A 111 -8.85 -2.41 6.55
CA ILE A 111 -8.82 -3.85 6.81
C ILE A 111 -9.62 -4.18 8.09
N ASN A 112 -9.11 -5.07 8.93
CA ASN A 112 -9.71 -5.47 10.20
C ASN A 112 -9.26 -4.61 11.40
N GLU A 113 -8.53 -3.51 11.17
CA GLU A 113 -7.95 -2.66 12.22
C GLU A 113 -9.02 -2.08 13.18
N ARG A 114 -8.60 -1.66 14.38
CA ARG A 114 -9.49 -0.94 15.30
C ARG A 114 -10.07 0.31 14.61
N ARG A 115 -11.35 0.60 14.83
CA ARG A 115 -12.00 1.79 14.26
C ARG A 115 -11.58 3.03 15.06
N ASP A 116 -10.85 3.92 14.42
CA ASP A 116 -10.40 5.20 14.98
C ASP A 116 -11.16 6.36 14.33
N ASN A 117 -11.43 7.42 15.09
CA ASN A 117 -12.00 8.65 14.54
C ASN A 117 -10.87 9.59 14.07
N TRP A 118 -10.11 9.13 13.07
CA TRP A 118 -8.88 9.78 12.57
C TRP A 118 -9.16 10.95 11.62
N ARG A 119 -10.28 10.92 10.87
CA ARG A 119 -10.50 11.78 9.71
C ARG A 119 -10.39 13.26 10.00
N LYS A 120 -11.02 13.73 11.09
CA LYS A 120 -10.97 15.14 11.49
C LYS A 120 -9.57 15.58 11.91
N ASP A 121 -8.90 14.77 12.73
CA ASP A 121 -7.54 15.05 13.21
C ASP A 121 -6.57 15.12 12.02
N PHE A 122 -6.61 14.11 11.15
CA PHE A 122 -5.71 14.01 10.00
C PHE A 122 -5.99 15.11 8.98
N HIS A 123 -7.24 15.45 8.70
CA HIS A 123 -7.57 16.58 7.85
C HIS A 123 -6.93 17.87 8.39
N THR A 124 -7.16 18.17 9.68
CA THR A 124 -6.60 19.35 10.36
C THR A 124 -5.08 19.43 10.23
N ARG A 125 -4.37 18.30 10.35
CA ARG A 125 -2.91 18.23 10.24
C ARG A 125 -2.40 18.38 8.81
N PHE A 126 -3.08 17.79 7.84
CA PHE A 126 -2.49 17.52 6.53
C PHE A 126 -3.04 18.38 5.40
N HIS A 127 -4.23 18.96 5.53
CA HIS A 127 -4.85 19.72 4.43
C HIS A 127 -3.97 20.88 3.94
N LYS A 128 -3.39 21.68 4.86
CA LYS A 128 -2.47 22.77 4.51
C LYS A 128 -1.16 22.27 3.90
N ARG A 129 -0.70 21.09 4.33
CA ARG A 129 0.56 20.51 3.87
C ARG A 129 0.51 20.14 2.38
N VAL A 130 -0.67 19.71 1.91
CA VAL A 130 -0.88 19.32 0.50
C VAL A 130 -1.51 20.42 -0.35
N GLN A 131 -1.76 21.62 0.19
CA GLN A 131 -2.51 22.68 -0.50
C GLN A 131 -1.89 23.12 -1.83
N ALA A 132 -0.57 23.02 -1.97
CA ALA A 132 0.14 23.39 -3.20
C ALA A 132 0.19 22.26 -4.24
N ALA A 133 -0.14 21.03 -3.86
CA ALA A 133 -0.13 19.89 -4.76
C ALA A 133 -1.23 20.04 -5.82
N GLN A 134 -0.87 19.77 -7.08
CA GLN A 134 -1.80 19.90 -8.22
C GLN A 134 -2.47 18.56 -8.56
N THR A 135 -1.92 17.46 -8.04
CA THR A 135 -2.34 16.09 -8.33
C THR A 135 -2.42 15.27 -7.04
N ALA A 136 -3.25 14.23 -7.05
CA ALA A 136 -3.33 13.31 -5.92
C ALA A 136 -1.97 12.62 -5.69
N SER A 137 -1.25 12.29 -6.75
CA SER A 137 0.08 11.68 -6.66
C SER A 137 1.10 12.56 -5.94
N GLN A 138 1.16 13.85 -6.27
CA GLN A 138 2.04 14.81 -5.60
C GLN A 138 1.67 14.97 -4.12
N ALA A 139 0.38 15.09 -3.81
CA ALA A 139 -0.10 15.18 -2.44
C ALA A 139 0.28 13.92 -1.63
N THR A 140 0.09 12.73 -2.19
CA THR A 140 0.52 11.46 -1.56
C THR A 140 2.03 11.40 -1.34
N ALA A 141 2.85 11.85 -2.31
CA ALA A 141 4.30 11.89 -2.14
C ALA A 141 4.75 12.83 -1.01
N ILE A 142 4.09 13.99 -0.86
CA ILE A 142 4.30 14.91 0.26
C ILE A 142 3.94 14.22 1.58
N LEU A 143 2.75 13.62 1.68
CA LEU A 143 2.29 12.94 2.89
C LEU A 143 3.23 11.81 3.30
N ASN A 144 3.61 10.93 2.37
CA ASN A 144 4.47 9.78 2.64
C ASN A 144 5.87 10.21 3.15
N ARG A 145 6.36 11.37 2.71
CA ARG A 145 7.64 11.92 3.15
C ARG A 145 7.60 12.47 4.58
N THR A 146 6.46 12.99 5.02
CA THR A 146 6.39 13.76 6.27
C THR A 146 5.70 13.03 7.41
N ILE A 147 4.63 12.27 7.14
CA ILE A 147 3.71 11.78 8.17
C ILE A 147 4.38 10.92 9.25
N PHE A 148 5.29 10.05 8.86
CA PHE A 148 5.96 9.14 9.79
C PHE A 148 6.91 9.90 10.72
N GLY A 149 7.58 10.94 10.21
CA GLY A 149 8.38 11.86 11.03
C GLY A 149 7.52 12.70 11.96
N ASP A 150 6.40 13.25 11.46
CA ASP A 150 5.46 14.06 12.24
C ASP A 150 4.91 13.30 13.46
N PHE A 151 4.69 11.99 13.32
CA PHE A 151 4.20 11.14 14.41
C PHE A 151 5.29 10.36 15.14
N ASN A 152 6.57 10.54 14.78
CA ASN A 152 7.69 9.74 15.32
C ASN A 152 7.46 8.22 15.22
N VAL A 153 6.93 7.78 14.08
CA VAL A 153 6.65 6.37 13.77
C VAL A 153 7.74 5.82 12.87
N ARG A 154 8.26 4.64 13.21
CA ARG A 154 9.24 3.91 12.38
C ARG A 154 8.76 2.51 12.01
N PHE A 155 9.35 1.96 10.96
CA PHE A 155 9.17 0.54 10.68
C PHE A 155 9.75 -0.33 11.82
N SER A 156 9.02 -1.36 12.21
CA SER A 156 9.47 -2.40 13.14
C SER A 156 8.55 -3.62 13.07
N THR A 157 9.15 -4.82 13.03
CA THR A 157 8.42 -6.09 13.20
C THR A 157 8.10 -6.39 14.67
N LYS A 158 8.70 -5.67 15.63
CA LYS A 158 8.47 -5.79 17.09
C LYS A 158 7.22 -5.06 17.59
N ARG A 159 6.39 -4.59 16.66
CA ARG A 159 5.13 -3.91 16.93
C ARG A 159 4.15 -4.78 17.74
N PRO A 160 3.17 -4.18 18.46
CA PRO A 160 2.23 -4.93 19.31
C PRO A 160 1.33 -5.93 18.56
N LYS A 161 0.86 -5.59 17.35
CA LYS A 161 0.04 -6.45 16.49
C LYS A 161 0.18 -6.07 15.02
N ALA A 162 -0.33 -6.88 14.09
CA ALA A 162 -0.16 -6.67 12.65
C ALA A 162 -1.06 -5.56 12.08
N ASP A 163 -2.33 -5.58 12.45
CA ASP A 163 -3.43 -4.74 11.98
C ASP A 163 -3.63 -3.50 12.86
N GLN A 164 -2.54 -2.81 13.21
CA GLN A 164 -2.63 -1.57 13.98
C GLN A 164 -3.44 -0.52 13.22
N SER A 165 -4.39 0.09 13.92
CA SER A 165 -5.08 1.31 13.48
C SER A 165 -4.13 2.52 13.47
N PRO A 166 -4.51 3.68 12.91
CA PRO A 166 -3.64 4.85 12.91
C PRO A 166 -3.21 5.27 14.33
N TYR A 167 -4.13 5.33 15.29
CA TYR A 167 -3.77 5.74 16.66
C TYR A 167 -3.02 4.65 17.43
N GLU A 168 -3.24 3.36 17.14
CA GLU A 168 -2.40 2.29 17.68
C GLU A 168 -0.97 2.36 17.14
N THR A 169 -0.80 2.72 15.87
CA THR A 169 0.51 2.94 15.23
C THR A 169 1.23 4.15 15.85
N ILE A 170 0.53 5.27 15.98
CA ILE A 170 1.06 6.51 16.57
C ILE A 170 1.45 6.28 18.03
N SER A 171 0.58 5.66 18.83
CA SER A 171 0.84 5.38 20.24
C SER A 171 2.03 4.44 20.45
N ALA A 172 2.25 3.48 19.56
CA ALA A 172 3.37 2.55 19.65
C ALA A 172 4.71 3.16 19.17
N GLY A 173 4.66 4.24 18.39
CA GLY A 173 5.83 4.80 17.71
C GLY A 173 6.46 3.85 16.67
N MET A 174 5.78 2.74 16.35
CA MET A 174 6.27 1.75 15.41
C MET A 174 5.16 0.87 14.83
N ALA A 175 5.36 0.42 13.59
CA ALA A 175 4.50 -0.53 12.89
C ALA A 175 5.27 -1.28 11.79
N SER A 176 4.70 -2.35 11.23
CA SER A 176 5.22 -3.00 10.02
C SER A 176 4.57 -2.39 8.79
N CYS A 177 4.90 -2.92 7.60
CA CYS A 177 4.32 -2.51 6.32
C CYS A 177 2.79 -2.37 6.35
N THR A 178 2.08 -3.28 7.05
CA THR A 178 0.63 -3.19 7.30
C THR A 178 0.19 -1.89 7.99
N GLY A 179 0.63 -1.64 9.23
CA GLY A 179 0.20 -0.46 9.99
C GLY A 179 0.68 0.86 9.38
N LEU A 180 1.87 0.88 8.78
CA LEU A 180 2.36 2.05 8.03
C LEU A 180 1.48 2.35 6.81
N SER A 181 1.02 1.31 6.10
CA SER A 181 0.12 1.48 4.95
C SER A 181 -1.25 2.00 5.38
N VAL A 182 -1.83 1.46 6.47
CA VAL A 182 -3.09 1.97 7.04
C VAL A 182 -2.96 3.45 7.39
N LEU A 183 -1.89 3.83 8.10
CA LEU A 183 -1.63 5.22 8.48
C LEU A 183 -1.54 6.17 7.28
N LEU A 184 -0.84 5.76 6.22
CA LEU A 184 -0.71 6.57 4.99
C LEU A 184 -2.03 6.65 4.21
N ILE A 185 -2.79 5.55 4.14
CA ILE A 185 -4.12 5.53 3.50
C ILE A 185 -5.07 6.49 4.20
N ASP A 186 -5.14 6.46 5.53
CA ASP A 186 -6.00 7.34 6.31
C ASP A 186 -5.62 8.80 6.11
N ALA A 187 -4.31 9.12 6.04
CA ALA A 187 -3.85 10.47 5.73
C ALA A 187 -4.23 10.93 4.32
N CYS A 188 -4.13 10.03 3.32
CA CYS A 188 -4.56 10.31 1.95
C CYS A 188 -6.09 10.57 1.91
N ARG A 189 -6.87 9.68 2.52
CA ARG A 189 -8.34 9.79 2.56
C ARG A 189 -8.82 11.01 3.35
N ALA A 190 -8.06 11.45 4.37
CA ALA A 190 -8.35 12.65 5.13
C ALA A 190 -8.23 13.94 4.31
N VAL A 191 -7.57 13.91 3.15
CA VAL A 191 -7.49 15.04 2.21
C VAL A 191 -8.23 14.73 0.89
N GLY A 192 -9.10 13.72 0.87
CA GLY A 192 -9.93 13.38 -0.28
C GLY A 192 -9.22 12.58 -1.39
N ILE A 193 -8.02 12.04 -1.15
CA ILE A 193 -7.31 11.19 -2.12
C ILE A 193 -7.86 9.76 -2.02
N PRO A 194 -8.33 9.14 -3.12
CA PRO A 194 -8.74 7.75 -3.08
C PRO A 194 -7.52 6.84 -2.92
N ALA A 195 -7.51 6.05 -1.86
CA ALA A 195 -6.38 5.20 -1.49
C ALA A 195 -6.87 3.83 -1.01
N ARG A 196 -6.08 2.79 -1.28
CA ARG A 196 -6.38 1.42 -0.86
C ARG A 196 -5.15 0.64 -0.43
N PHE A 197 -5.41 -0.33 0.42
CA PHE A 197 -4.41 -1.28 0.91
C PHE A 197 -4.15 -2.35 -0.13
N VAL A 198 -2.88 -2.64 -0.39
CA VAL A 198 -2.45 -3.65 -1.36
C VAL A 198 -1.42 -4.55 -0.71
N GLY A 199 -1.41 -5.83 -1.06
CA GLY A 199 -0.38 -6.72 -0.56
C GLY A 199 -0.33 -8.06 -1.27
N THR A 200 0.76 -8.77 -0.98
CA THR A 200 0.95 -10.17 -1.35
C THR A 200 1.11 -11.01 -0.08
N PRO A 201 0.42 -12.16 0.05
CA PRO A 201 0.59 -13.05 1.19
C PRO A 201 2.00 -13.62 1.27
N ARG A 202 2.61 -13.83 0.10
CA ARG A 202 3.97 -14.33 -0.03
C ARG A 202 4.52 -14.01 -1.40
N TRP A 203 5.70 -13.40 -1.47
CA TRP A 203 6.43 -13.23 -2.72
C TRP A 203 6.63 -14.57 -3.46
N SER A 204 6.71 -14.52 -4.79
CA SER A 204 6.86 -15.71 -5.65
C SER A 204 8.15 -16.49 -5.43
N ASP A 205 9.17 -15.86 -4.84
CA ASP A 205 10.42 -16.48 -4.41
C ASP A 205 10.38 -16.99 -2.95
N ASN A 206 9.19 -17.00 -2.36
CA ASN A 206 8.87 -17.45 -1.00
C ASN A 206 9.35 -16.55 0.15
N SER A 207 9.82 -15.32 -0.11
CA SER A 207 10.46 -14.47 0.90
C SER A 207 9.52 -13.74 1.89
N GLY A 208 8.38 -14.32 2.24
CA GLY A 208 7.41 -13.70 3.16
C GLY A 208 6.46 -12.72 2.47
N ASN A 209 5.65 -12.02 3.26
CA ASN A 209 4.63 -11.09 2.77
C ASN A 209 5.16 -9.65 2.61
N HIS A 210 4.36 -8.80 1.99
CA HIS A 210 4.52 -7.35 2.05
C HIS A 210 3.20 -6.65 1.74
N SER A 211 3.03 -5.44 2.26
CA SER A 211 1.86 -4.58 2.01
C SER A 211 2.29 -3.15 1.72
N TRP A 212 1.55 -2.46 0.86
CA TRP A 212 1.82 -1.10 0.42
C TRP A 212 0.51 -0.38 0.06
N VAL A 213 0.63 0.83 -0.49
CA VAL A 213 -0.51 1.69 -0.81
C VAL A 213 -0.64 1.87 -2.31
N GLU A 214 -1.87 1.80 -2.82
CA GLU A 214 -2.24 2.34 -4.12
C GLU A 214 -3.15 3.56 -3.94
N ILE A 215 -2.95 4.59 -4.77
CA ILE A 215 -3.81 5.78 -4.86
C ILE A 215 -4.36 5.93 -6.27
N TRP A 216 -5.53 6.57 -6.40
CA TRP A 216 -6.14 6.87 -7.69
C TRP A 216 -5.83 8.29 -8.15
N ASP A 217 -5.19 8.41 -9.30
CA ASP A 217 -4.91 9.68 -9.97
C ASP A 217 -5.03 9.50 -11.48
N ARG A 218 -6.28 9.43 -11.99
CA ARG A 218 -6.59 9.03 -13.38
C ARG A 218 -6.09 7.62 -13.74
N GLY A 219 -5.94 6.77 -12.73
CA GLY A 219 -5.32 5.46 -12.79
C GLY A 219 -4.81 5.06 -11.41
N TRP A 220 -4.53 3.78 -11.19
CA TRP A 220 -3.93 3.32 -9.94
C TRP A 220 -2.42 3.45 -9.98
N HIS A 221 -1.86 4.15 -8.99
CA HIS A 221 -0.43 4.34 -8.78
C HIS A 221 -0.02 3.80 -7.41
N PHE A 222 1.16 3.21 -7.27
CA PHE A 222 1.60 2.60 -6.00
C PHE A 222 2.76 3.34 -5.33
N THR A 223 2.85 3.20 -4.01
CA THR A 223 4.00 3.62 -3.20
C THR A 223 4.14 2.73 -1.98
N GLY A 224 5.39 2.49 -1.56
CA GLY A 224 5.68 1.94 -0.24
C GLY A 224 5.39 2.98 0.85
N ALA A 225 4.92 2.53 2.02
CA ALA A 225 4.64 3.40 3.16
C ALA A 225 5.91 3.60 4.00
N ALA A 226 6.27 4.86 4.28
CA ALA A 226 7.55 5.26 4.88
C ALA A 226 8.77 4.99 3.96
N GLU A 227 8.53 4.83 2.66
CA GLU A 227 9.53 4.53 1.64
C GLU A 227 9.43 5.54 0.48
N PRO A 228 9.61 6.86 0.74
CA PRO A 228 9.38 7.88 -0.27
C PRO A 228 10.38 7.77 -1.43
N ALA A 229 9.87 7.75 -2.67
CA ALA A 229 10.67 7.73 -3.90
C ALA A 229 10.77 9.11 -4.57
N GLY A 230 11.06 10.14 -3.77
CA GLY A 230 11.07 11.53 -4.21
C GLY A 230 9.65 12.06 -4.42
N GLU A 231 9.36 12.61 -5.60
CA GLU A 231 8.02 13.07 -6.00
C GLU A 231 7.27 12.05 -6.88
N HIS A 232 7.89 10.90 -7.13
CA HIS A 232 7.36 9.89 -8.03
C HIS A 232 6.67 8.77 -7.26
N LEU A 233 5.50 8.37 -7.76
CA LEU A 233 4.90 7.08 -7.45
C LEU A 233 5.40 6.03 -8.46
N ASP A 234 4.94 4.79 -8.31
CA ASP A 234 5.30 3.62 -9.14
C ASP A 234 6.79 3.29 -9.13
N ARG A 235 7.48 3.69 -8.07
CA ARG A 235 8.89 3.40 -7.82
C ARG A 235 9.04 2.92 -6.40
N ALA A 236 9.30 1.62 -6.23
CA ALA A 236 9.56 1.03 -4.93
C ALA A 236 10.62 -0.07 -5.04
N TRP A 237 11.27 -0.40 -3.92
CA TRP A 237 12.25 -1.49 -3.88
C TRP A 237 11.63 -2.84 -4.28
N PHE A 238 10.33 -3.02 -4.02
CA PHE A 238 9.60 -4.26 -4.29
C PHE A 238 9.13 -4.41 -5.74
N THR A 239 9.28 -3.40 -6.63
CA THR A 239 8.74 -3.45 -8.00
C THR A 239 9.22 -4.69 -8.77
N GLY A 240 10.49 -5.08 -8.62
CA GLY A 240 11.03 -6.29 -9.25
C GLY A 240 10.40 -7.58 -8.75
N ARG A 241 10.09 -7.68 -7.44
CA ARG A 241 9.42 -8.84 -6.85
C ARG A 241 7.94 -8.89 -7.25
N ALA A 242 7.25 -7.76 -7.21
CA ALA A 242 5.84 -7.64 -7.61
C ALA A 242 5.62 -8.01 -9.08
N ALA A 243 6.58 -7.70 -9.96
CA ALA A 243 6.57 -8.10 -11.36
C ALA A 243 6.57 -9.63 -11.58
N THR A 244 6.93 -10.42 -10.56
CA THR A 244 6.95 -11.89 -10.62
C THR A 244 5.69 -12.54 -10.01
N ALA A 245 4.68 -11.75 -9.64
CA ALA A 245 3.45 -12.25 -9.06
C ALA A 245 2.78 -13.31 -9.94
N LYS A 246 2.16 -14.31 -9.31
CA LYS A 246 1.49 -15.42 -10.00
C LYS A 246 -0.01 -15.31 -9.78
N ARG A 247 -0.72 -14.75 -10.78
CA ARG A 247 -2.16 -14.46 -10.71
C ARG A 247 -2.99 -15.64 -10.20
N ASP A 248 -2.72 -16.83 -10.72
CA ASP A 248 -3.52 -18.03 -10.47
C ASP A 248 -3.05 -18.85 -9.26
N GLN A 249 -2.05 -18.35 -8.51
CA GLN A 249 -1.59 -18.96 -7.27
C GLN A 249 -1.92 -18.00 -6.11
N PRO A 250 -3.00 -18.22 -5.35
CA PRO A 250 -3.49 -17.25 -4.37
C PRO A 250 -2.45 -16.79 -3.35
N LEU A 251 -1.53 -17.67 -2.95
CA LEU A 251 -0.44 -17.35 -2.05
C LEU A 251 0.56 -16.31 -2.62
N HIS A 252 0.68 -16.24 -3.96
CA HIS A 252 1.67 -15.47 -4.70
C HIS A 252 1.07 -14.40 -5.63
N ALA A 253 -0.25 -14.21 -5.57
CA ALA A 253 -0.93 -13.14 -6.25
C ALA A 253 -0.80 -11.83 -5.45
N ILE A 254 -1.21 -10.73 -6.07
CA ILE A 254 -1.32 -9.42 -5.44
C ILE A 254 -2.79 -9.02 -5.37
N TYR A 255 -3.21 -8.62 -4.19
CA TYR A 255 -4.59 -8.22 -3.90
C TYR A 255 -4.64 -6.77 -3.47
N ALA A 256 -5.68 -6.07 -3.88
CA ALA A 256 -6.00 -4.74 -3.38
C ALA A 256 -7.37 -4.75 -2.72
N VAL A 257 -7.46 -4.20 -1.51
CA VAL A 257 -8.70 -4.13 -0.74
C VAL A 257 -9.79 -3.39 -1.52
N SER A 258 -11.03 -3.87 -1.37
CA SER A 258 -12.26 -3.20 -1.77
C SER A 258 -13.20 -3.12 -0.55
N TYR A 259 -13.82 -1.96 -0.32
CA TYR A 259 -14.85 -1.85 0.71
C TYR A 259 -16.16 -2.50 0.25
N LYS A 260 -16.53 -2.25 -1.01
CA LYS A 260 -17.60 -2.95 -1.70
C LYS A 260 -17.26 -4.44 -1.76
N GLN A 261 -18.26 -5.27 -1.48
CA GLN A 261 -18.15 -6.71 -1.56
C GLN A 261 -17.71 -7.17 -2.95
N THR A 262 -16.77 -8.11 -2.97
CA THR A 262 -16.26 -8.77 -4.18
C THR A 262 -16.22 -10.28 -3.96
N PRO A 263 -16.07 -11.11 -5.02
CA PRO A 263 -15.95 -12.56 -4.86
C PRO A 263 -14.69 -13.03 -4.09
N LEU A 264 -13.69 -12.17 -3.92
CA LEU A 264 -12.45 -12.49 -3.22
C LEU A 264 -12.39 -11.73 -1.88
N SER A 265 -11.78 -12.38 -0.90
CA SER A 265 -11.36 -11.77 0.36
C SER A 265 -9.86 -11.48 0.33
N PHE A 266 -9.45 -10.40 1.01
CA PHE A 266 -8.06 -10.07 1.19
C PHE A 266 -7.41 -11.12 2.10
N PRO A 267 -6.28 -11.72 1.69
CA PRO A 267 -5.58 -12.73 2.49
C PRO A 267 -4.82 -12.10 3.67
N LEU A 268 -5.51 -11.94 4.81
CA LEU A 268 -4.93 -11.42 6.05
C LEU A 268 -4.05 -12.49 6.70
N VAL A 269 -2.75 -12.47 6.40
CA VAL A 269 -1.77 -13.47 6.87
C VAL A 269 -1.62 -13.58 8.40
N TRP A 270 -2.15 -12.62 9.16
CA TRP A 270 -2.16 -12.65 10.63
C TRP A 270 -3.47 -13.21 11.22
N ASP A 271 -4.55 -13.25 10.44
CA ASP A 271 -5.83 -13.82 10.85
C ASP A 271 -6.59 -14.33 9.62
N THR A 272 -6.35 -15.59 9.29
CA THR A 272 -6.91 -16.23 8.08
C THR A 272 -8.39 -16.59 8.22
N ALA A 273 -8.99 -16.45 9.41
CA ALA A 273 -10.41 -16.70 9.62
C ALA A 273 -11.29 -15.52 9.21
N ILE A 274 -10.71 -14.33 8.98
CA ILE A 274 -11.44 -13.15 8.55
C ILE A 274 -11.70 -13.21 7.05
N ASP A 275 -12.98 -13.26 6.67
CA ASP A 275 -13.45 -13.29 5.28
C ASP A 275 -14.19 -12.01 4.85
N TYR A 276 -14.46 -11.09 5.78
CA TYR A 276 -15.24 -9.87 5.55
C TYR A 276 -14.42 -8.67 5.04
N VAL A 277 -13.13 -8.83 4.80
CA VAL A 277 -12.29 -7.82 4.12
C VAL A 277 -12.18 -8.25 2.66
N TYR A 278 -12.83 -7.53 1.76
CA TYR A 278 -12.91 -7.91 0.35
C TYR A 278 -11.74 -7.37 -0.47
N ALA A 279 -11.46 -7.99 -1.62
CA ALA A 279 -10.35 -7.60 -2.47
C ALA A 279 -10.55 -7.88 -3.96
N VAL A 280 -9.77 -7.20 -4.78
CA VAL A 280 -9.61 -7.51 -6.20
C VAL A 280 -8.18 -8.01 -6.46
N ASN A 281 -8.03 -9.01 -7.33
CA ASN A 281 -6.71 -9.45 -7.79
C ASN A 281 -6.17 -8.43 -8.79
N VAL A 282 -5.03 -7.81 -8.45
CA VAL A 282 -4.38 -6.75 -9.23
C VAL A 282 -3.00 -7.17 -9.74
N SER A 283 -2.69 -8.46 -9.72
CA SER A 283 -1.38 -9.01 -10.15
C SER A 283 -0.97 -8.49 -11.52
N ASP A 284 -1.90 -8.45 -12.48
CA ASP A 284 -1.62 -8.06 -13.86
C ASP A 284 -1.05 -6.64 -13.98
N ARG A 285 -1.44 -5.72 -13.09
CA ARG A 285 -0.90 -4.35 -13.09
C ARG A 285 0.61 -4.36 -12.84
N TYR A 286 1.06 -5.21 -11.92
CA TYR A 286 2.47 -5.31 -11.55
C TYR A 286 3.27 -6.13 -12.57
N THR A 287 2.69 -7.18 -13.14
CA THR A 287 3.37 -8.00 -14.15
C THR A 287 3.47 -7.28 -15.49
N GLN A 288 2.46 -6.49 -15.89
CA GLN A 288 2.47 -5.71 -17.14
C GLN A 288 3.38 -4.48 -17.07
N GLN A 289 3.50 -3.85 -15.91
CA GLN A 289 4.44 -2.73 -15.69
C GLN A 289 5.90 -3.20 -15.54
N SER A 290 6.17 -4.51 -15.62
CA SER A 290 7.51 -5.03 -15.48
C SER A 290 8.40 -4.55 -16.63
N LYS A 291 9.35 -3.66 -16.32
CA LYS A 291 10.54 -3.52 -17.16
C LYS A 291 11.36 -4.79 -16.96
N GLN A 292 11.27 -5.71 -17.92
CA GLN A 292 12.16 -6.86 -17.95
C GLN A 292 13.60 -6.34 -17.98
N LEU A 293 14.46 -6.94 -17.17
CA LEU A 293 15.89 -6.68 -17.27
C LEU A 293 16.38 -7.14 -18.65
N PRO A 294 17.40 -6.49 -19.23
CA PRO A 294 18.02 -6.99 -20.45
C PRO A 294 18.43 -8.46 -20.30
N ALA A 295 18.39 -9.22 -21.39
CA ALA A 295 18.81 -10.62 -21.37
C ALA A 295 20.23 -10.75 -20.78
N GLY A 296 20.40 -11.69 -19.85
CA GLY A 296 21.65 -11.90 -19.13
C GLY A 296 21.90 -10.94 -17.97
N ILE A 297 20.96 -10.06 -17.59
CA ILE A 297 21.04 -9.23 -16.38
C ILE A 297 20.12 -9.79 -15.30
N VAL A 298 20.62 -9.89 -14.07
CA VAL A 298 19.91 -10.38 -12.88
C VAL A 298 20.05 -9.41 -11.71
N ARG A 299 19.03 -9.31 -10.85
CA ARG A 299 19.08 -8.56 -9.59
C ARG A 299 19.76 -9.39 -8.52
N VAL A 300 20.83 -8.83 -7.97
CA VAL A 300 21.58 -9.42 -6.85
C VAL A 300 21.49 -8.48 -5.67
N ALA A 301 21.05 -9.03 -4.54
CA ALA A 301 20.81 -8.31 -3.30
C ALA A 301 21.89 -8.63 -2.25
N PHE A 302 22.12 -7.69 -1.35
CA PHE A 302 23.14 -7.78 -0.31
C PHE A 302 22.57 -7.37 1.05
N ARG A 303 23.00 -8.09 2.10
CA ARG A 303 22.77 -7.71 3.50
C ARG A 303 23.98 -8.03 4.35
N LEU A 304 24.15 -7.24 5.41
CA LEU A 304 25.04 -7.56 6.52
C LEU A 304 24.19 -7.97 7.70
N VAL A 305 24.55 -9.08 8.36
CA VAL A 305 23.87 -9.58 9.55
C VAL A 305 24.85 -9.63 10.71
N ASP A 306 24.37 -9.36 11.92
CA ASP A 306 25.04 -9.71 13.17
C ASP A 306 24.54 -11.07 13.64
N GLU A 307 25.37 -12.10 13.55
CA GLU A 307 24.96 -13.47 13.88
C GLU A 307 24.60 -13.66 15.34
N LYS A 308 25.07 -12.79 16.23
CA LYS A 308 24.76 -12.88 17.66
C LYS A 308 23.33 -12.44 17.95
N THR A 309 22.85 -11.43 17.22
CA THR A 309 21.51 -10.84 17.45
C THR A 309 20.52 -11.22 16.35
N SER A 310 20.99 -11.84 15.26
CA SER A 310 20.26 -12.07 14.02
C SER A 310 19.71 -10.80 13.37
N GLN A 311 20.26 -9.62 13.70
CA GLN A 311 19.81 -8.33 13.17
C GLN A 311 20.61 -7.95 11.93
N ARG A 312 19.94 -7.31 10.97
CA ARG A 312 20.61 -6.67 9.85
C ARG A 312 21.29 -5.37 10.28
N LEU A 313 22.41 -5.07 9.64
CA LEU A 313 23.24 -3.90 9.91
C LEU A 313 23.34 -3.00 8.68
N ALA A 314 23.31 -1.68 8.92
CA ALA A 314 23.53 -0.67 7.89
C ALA A 314 25.03 -0.38 7.76
N ALA A 315 25.61 -0.74 6.62
CA ALA A 315 27.04 -0.65 6.33
C ALA A 315 27.25 -0.05 4.94
N ASP A 316 28.29 0.76 4.81
CA ASP A 316 28.68 1.33 3.53
C ASP A 316 29.17 0.22 2.60
N PHE A 317 28.69 0.23 1.37
CA PHE A 317 28.86 -0.84 0.42
C PHE A 317 29.36 -0.29 -0.91
N THR A 318 30.37 -0.95 -1.49
CA THR A 318 30.84 -0.67 -2.84
C THR A 318 30.92 -1.99 -3.61
N LEU A 319 30.36 -2.00 -4.82
CA LEU A 319 30.53 -3.08 -5.79
C LEU A 319 31.50 -2.64 -6.88
N ARG A 320 32.46 -3.50 -7.21
CA ARG A 320 33.43 -3.31 -8.28
C ARG A 320 33.38 -4.46 -9.27
N ASP A 321 33.73 -4.21 -10.51
CA ASP A 321 34.07 -5.28 -11.44
C ASP A 321 35.43 -5.91 -11.09
N VAL A 322 35.80 -6.98 -11.79
CA VAL A 322 37.07 -7.70 -11.59
C VAL A 322 38.32 -6.86 -11.91
N SER A 323 38.17 -5.72 -12.59
CA SER A 323 39.26 -4.77 -12.84
C SER A 323 39.46 -3.78 -11.68
N GLY A 324 38.59 -3.83 -10.67
CA GLY A 324 38.59 -2.91 -9.53
C GLY A 324 37.81 -1.62 -9.75
N LYS A 325 37.20 -1.44 -10.94
CA LYS A 325 36.41 -0.25 -11.26
C LYS A 325 35.12 -0.25 -10.44
N PRO A 326 34.81 0.83 -9.69
CA PRO A 326 33.56 0.92 -8.94
C PRO A 326 32.37 1.02 -9.90
N LEU A 327 31.42 0.11 -9.73
CA LEU A 327 30.17 0.07 -10.49
C LEU A 327 29.04 0.72 -9.70
N PHE A 328 28.92 0.36 -8.41
CA PHE A 328 27.83 0.81 -7.56
C PHE A 328 28.30 1.10 -6.15
N LYS A 329 27.58 2.01 -5.48
CA LYS A 329 27.75 2.32 -4.06
C LYS A 329 26.38 2.40 -3.39
N GLY A 330 26.34 2.14 -2.09
CA GLY A 330 25.13 2.30 -1.30
C GLY A 330 25.36 1.92 0.15
N THR A 331 24.27 1.74 0.89
CA THR A 331 24.30 1.29 2.28
C THR A 331 23.38 0.08 2.42
N THR A 332 23.85 -0.99 3.06
CA THR A 332 22.97 -2.13 3.38
C THR A 332 21.84 -1.70 4.31
N LYS A 333 20.73 -2.43 4.30
CA LYS A 333 19.53 -2.09 5.08
C LYS A 333 19.56 -2.80 6.43
N ASP A 334 19.18 -2.09 7.49
CA ASP A 334 19.03 -2.64 8.85
C ASP A 334 17.56 -2.88 9.21
N GLU A 335 17.28 -3.12 10.49
CA GLU A 335 15.93 -3.42 11.01
C GLU A 335 14.92 -2.25 10.88
N ARG A 336 15.36 -1.07 10.45
CA ARG A 336 14.47 0.07 10.15
C ARG A 336 13.79 -0.06 8.78
N PHE A 337 14.12 -1.08 8.01
CA PHE A 337 13.53 -1.35 6.70
C PHE A 337 12.80 -2.69 6.69
N ASP A 338 11.92 -2.90 5.71
CA ASP A 338 11.26 -4.19 5.51
C ASP A 338 12.30 -5.32 5.37
N PRO A 339 12.06 -6.53 5.93
CA PRO A 339 12.97 -7.67 5.80
C PRO A 339 13.32 -8.04 4.35
N ASN A 340 12.46 -7.69 3.39
CA ASN A 340 12.67 -7.91 1.96
C ASN A 340 13.29 -6.71 1.22
N ASP A 341 13.33 -5.52 1.83
CA ASP A 341 14.08 -4.38 1.31
C ASP A 341 15.58 -4.62 1.54
N HIS A 342 16.28 -4.85 0.44
CA HIS A 342 17.71 -5.12 0.41
C HIS A 342 18.40 -4.14 -0.53
N LEU A 343 19.67 -3.84 -0.24
CA LEU A 343 20.53 -3.17 -1.21
C LEU A 343 20.69 -4.09 -2.43
N THR A 344 20.18 -3.67 -3.59
CA THR A 344 20.05 -4.53 -4.77
C THR A 344 20.60 -3.85 -6.00
N PHE A 345 21.37 -4.58 -6.81
CA PHE A 345 21.95 -4.08 -8.06
C PHE A 345 21.62 -4.99 -9.24
N PRO A 346 21.42 -4.44 -10.45
CA PRO A 346 21.35 -5.22 -11.68
C PRO A 346 22.77 -5.58 -12.15
N LEU A 347 23.09 -6.87 -12.21
CA LEU A 347 24.42 -7.41 -12.56
C LEU A 347 24.32 -8.40 -13.72
N LYS A 348 25.40 -8.59 -14.48
CA LYS A 348 25.43 -9.61 -15.54
C LYS A 348 25.53 -11.01 -14.92
N GLN A 349 24.65 -11.89 -15.33
CA GLN A 349 24.60 -13.27 -14.89
C GLN A 349 25.87 -14.02 -15.33
N GLY A 350 26.45 -14.79 -14.41
CA GLY A 350 27.68 -15.54 -14.63
C GLY A 350 28.97 -14.74 -14.45
N GLU A 351 28.90 -13.41 -14.25
CA GLU A 351 30.08 -12.59 -13.96
C GLU A 351 30.38 -12.52 -12.45
N SER A 352 31.67 -12.34 -12.14
CA SER A 352 32.15 -12.14 -10.78
C SER A 352 32.33 -10.65 -10.47
N TYR A 353 32.05 -10.28 -9.22
CA TYR A 353 32.14 -8.90 -8.73
C TYR A 353 32.85 -8.88 -7.38
N ASP A 354 33.63 -7.84 -7.14
CA ASP A 354 34.28 -7.61 -5.85
C ASP A 354 33.40 -6.69 -5.00
N VAL A 355 33.01 -7.21 -3.85
CA VAL A 355 32.23 -6.51 -2.84
C VAL A 355 33.18 -5.98 -1.78
N GLU A 356 33.03 -4.71 -1.45
CA GLU A 356 33.66 -4.08 -0.29
C GLU A 356 32.57 -3.53 0.62
N LEU A 357 32.67 -3.83 1.91
CA LEU A 357 31.74 -3.37 2.92
C LEU A 357 32.48 -2.81 4.11
N ASN A 358 32.09 -1.61 4.57
CA ASN A 358 32.66 -0.91 5.71
C ASN A 358 31.60 -0.68 6.79
N TRP A 359 31.88 -1.11 8.01
CA TRP A 359 30.98 -0.97 9.16
C TRP A 359 31.77 -0.78 10.45
N SER A 360 31.52 0.31 11.17
CA SER A 360 32.10 0.59 12.49
C SER A 360 33.63 0.41 12.55
N GLY A 361 34.36 0.97 11.58
CA GLY A 361 35.82 0.88 11.50
C GLY A 361 36.37 -0.49 11.08
N HIS A 362 35.51 -1.42 10.67
CA HIS A 362 35.89 -2.72 10.12
C HIS A 362 35.47 -2.84 8.66
N ARG A 363 36.16 -3.67 7.90
CA ARG A 363 35.93 -3.91 6.48
C ARG A 363 35.83 -5.39 6.16
N LEU A 364 35.03 -5.71 5.15
CA LEU A 364 35.00 -6.99 4.47
C LEU A 364 35.25 -6.77 2.99
N SER A 365 36.11 -7.59 2.40
CA SER A 365 36.22 -7.70 0.95
C SER A 365 35.96 -9.15 0.54
N LYS A 366 35.07 -9.35 -0.43
CA LYS A 366 34.67 -10.68 -0.88
C LYS A 366 34.33 -10.64 -2.37
N ARG A 367 34.82 -11.63 -3.11
CA ARG A 367 34.36 -11.89 -4.48
C ARG A 367 33.06 -12.69 -4.46
N ILE A 368 32.08 -12.27 -5.25
CA ILE A 368 30.81 -12.96 -5.43
C ILE A 368 30.57 -13.25 -6.91
N LEU A 369 29.78 -14.29 -7.19
CA LEU A 369 29.31 -14.63 -8.53
C LEU A 369 27.82 -14.29 -8.65
N ALA A 370 27.45 -13.50 -9.65
CA ALA A 370 26.05 -13.19 -9.94
C ALA A 370 25.37 -14.41 -10.60
N THR A 371 24.71 -15.26 -9.81
CA THR A 371 24.24 -16.57 -10.29
C THR A 371 22.85 -16.55 -10.91
N LYS A 372 21.85 -15.98 -10.22
CA LYS A 372 20.45 -15.94 -10.67
C LYS A 372 19.69 -14.75 -10.08
N GLU A 373 18.54 -14.44 -10.65
CA GLU A 373 17.61 -13.40 -10.17
C GLU A 373 17.23 -13.63 -8.70
N GLY A 374 17.25 -12.55 -7.92
CA GLY A 374 16.70 -12.53 -6.55
C GLY A 374 17.60 -13.15 -5.49
N VAL A 375 18.85 -13.53 -5.83
CA VAL A 375 19.80 -14.03 -4.82
C VAL A 375 20.15 -12.92 -3.83
N VAL A 376 20.09 -13.26 -2.53
CA VAL A 376 20.54 -12.40 -1.44
C VAL A 376 21.87 -12.94 -0.89
N HIS A 377 22.97 -12.25 -1.14
CA HIS A 377 24.24 -12.52 -0.48
C HIS A 377 24.20 -12.01 0.96
N THR A 378 24.23 -12.94 1.91
CA THR A 378 24.37 -12.63 3.33
C THR A 378 25.85 -12.54 3.68
N LEU A 379 26.27 -11.36 4.12
CA LEU A 379 27.58 -11.09 4.68
C LEU A 379 27.43 -11.08 6.21
N HIS A 380 28.44 -11.58 6.93
CA HIS A 380 28.34 -11.76 8.36
C HIS A 380 29.29 -10.81 9.10
N ARG A 381 28.81 -10.19 10.19
CA ARG A 381 29.60 -9.26 11.03
C ARG A 381 30.93 -9.88 11.47
N ARG A 382 30.92 -11.18 11.80
CA ARG A 382 32.11 -11.91 12.25
C ARG A 382 33.22 -12.03 11.22
N ASP A 383 32.91 -11.82 9.94
CA ASP A 383 33.88 -11.93 8.84
C ASP A 383 34.62 -10.61 8.59
N LEU A 384 34.19 -9.50 9.22
CA LEU A 384 34.81 -8.19 9.06
C LEU A 384 36.14 -8.11 9.82
N GLN A 385 37.12 -7.45 9.19
CA GLN A 385 38.46 -7.23 9.72
C GLN A 385 38.68 -5.75 10.06
N PRO A 386 39.44 -5.39 11.10
CA PRO A 386 39.74 -3.99 11.41
C PRO A 386 40.37 -3.27 10.21
N ILE A 387 39.94 -2.03 9.95
CA ILE A 387 40.61 -1.17 8.98
C ILE A 387 41.93 -0.70 9.63
N PRO A 388 43.10 -0.93 9.01
CA PRO A 388 44.36 -0.44 9.55
C PRO A 388 44.29 1.07 9.74
N LYS A 389 44.61 1.57 10.94
CA LYS A 389 44.80 3.01 11.14
C LYS A 389 46.02 3.41 10.30
N THR A 390 45.83 4.31 9.34
CA THR A 390 46.96 4.92 8.65
C THR A 390 47.80 5.65 9.71
N PRO A 391 49.11 5.39 9.80
CA PRO A 391 49.99 6.04 10.78
C PRO A 391 50.05 7.56 10.61
#